data_AF-A0A7C2WVU2-F1
#
_entry.id   AF-A0A7C2WVU2-F1
#
_cell.length_a   1.000
_cell.length_b   1.000
_cell.length_c   1.000
_cell.angle_alpha   90.00
_cell.angle_beta   90.00
_cell.angle_gamma   90.00
#
_symmetry.space_group_name_H-M   'P 1'
#
loop_
_entity.id
_entity.type
_entity.pdbx_description
1 polymer ?
#
loop_
_entity_poly.entity_id
_entity_poly.type
_entity_poly.pdbx_seq_one_letter_code
_entity_poly.pdbx_strand_id
1 'polypeptide(L)'
;DTSSLEEAGARSALVVFNPNLTTNTGLAEARLELPAGLDPFEILDDQCQIISYRLLDRKERSLTDMELNAEGLRALLTMARNGQVMGLSIQEVAVVRHPDHALIDVVLAEGAGPNLDTVQEASTAIEALMVEGQVLRFRLLARFATEVTIQLIARDVPGHGYRTFGLRSATENAFPAEERTGRSIENCFLRVEATSNGSLSIKDLQTGVIFENLLRLSDRADRGDSYNFCPLEGDTPIETPISPPKIRRFVDDCGEILEIDARYQIPKYLNDNRIERSLTTAELPIKIYARLNQGIPRVDVDITLENHADDHRLQALFPLPFEVSDAYYDGHYEIVQRSTKLPEIESDWIELPSIEVPVRNFVAISKGKNGLMIASRGLREVSVSPDGVVSITLLRCFGWLSRADLATRKGGAGPQLPTPGGQVHGEHTFHLSLIPYNGDLLQARHLAEAFQTSLRGIGTSLHSGVLPTSASLISVDHDAFSLTSVKTSKNGKGLILRGVNLSHQPLQTAVTSLPPIQSASKVRMDETKIEELEIQENHRVPLLIEPHEILTLHLILSPIVG
;
A
#
# COMPACT_ATOMS: atom_id res chain seq x y z
N ASP A 1 13.02 -12.85 -19.24
CA ASP A 1 14.09 -12.37 -20.12
C ASP A 1 14.31 -10.91 -19.82
N THR A 2 15.50 -10.51 -19.40
CA THR A 2 15.87 -9.10 -19.20
C THR A 2 16.86 -8.60 -20.24
N SER A 3 17.10 -9.36 -21.32
CA SER A 3 18.12 -9.04 -22.32
C SER A 3 17.91 -7.66 -22.96
N SER A 4 16.65 -7.25 -23.20
CA SER A 4 16.34 -5.91 -23.72
C SER A 4 16.72 -4.77 -22.76
N LEU A 5 16.68 -5.00 -21.45
CA LEU A 5 17.11 -4.02 -20.44
C LEU A 5 18.63 -3.94 -20.39
N GLU A 6 19.32 -5.06 -20.57
CA GLU A 6 20.78 -5.12 -20.67
C GLU A 6 21.27 -4.33 -21.90
N GLU A 7 20.61 -4.49 -23.05
CA GLU A 7 20.87 -3.69 -24.26
C GLU A 7 20.67 -2.18 -24.03
N ALA A 8 19.76 -1.80 -23.12
CA ALA A 8 19.51 -0.42 -22.72
C ALA A 8 20.50 0.12 -21.66
N GLY A 9 21.52 -0.66 -21.30
CA GLY A 9 22.57 -0.29 -20.36
C GLY A 9 22.19 -0.52 -18.89
N ALA A 10 21.12 -1.26 -18.60
CA ALA A 10 20.85 -1.68 -17.23
C ALA A 10 21.95 -2.62 -16.73
N ARG A 11 22.18 -2.61 -15.42
CA ARG A 11 23.12 -3.52 -14.72
C ARG A 11 22.44 -4.37 -13.66
N SER A 12 21.19 -4.08 -13.35
CA SER A 12 20.31 -4.85 -12.46
C SER A 12 18.87 -4.70 -12.95
N ALA A 13 17.99 -5.59 -12.50
CA ALA A 13 16.55 -5.48 -12.76
C ALA A 13 15.74 -5.48 -11.46
N LEU A 14 14.52 -4.97 -11.58
CA LEU A 14 13.50 -4.91 -10.54
C LEU A 14 12.20 -5.45 -11.12
N VAL A 15 11.64 -6.49 -10.53
CA VAL A 15 10.32 -7.02 -10.91
C VAL A 15 9.29 -6.50 -9.93
N VAL A 16 8.28 -5.79 -10.43
CA VAL A 16 7.14 -5.31 -9.64
C VAL A 16 5.94 -6.20 -9.89
N PHE A 17 5.44 -6.82 -8.83
CA PHE A 17 4.27 -7.69 -8.84
C PHE A 17 3.00 -6.93 -8.45
N ASN A 18 1.92 -7.19 -9.17
CA ASN A 18 0.59 -6.71 -8.85
C ASN A 18 -0.25 -7.83 -8.23
N PRO A 19 -0.60 -7.73 -6.93
CA PRO A 19 -1.44 -8.73 -6.27
C PRO A 19 -2.93 -8.61 -6.61
N ASN A 20 -3.36 -7.54 -7.28
CA ASN A 20 -4.77 -7.28 -7.59
C ASN A 20 -5.15 -7.87 -8.96
N LEU A 21 -6.44 -8.15 -9.16
CA LEU A 21 -6.94 -8.73 -10.42
C LEU A 21 -6.82 -7.80 -11.62
N THR A 22 -6.94 -6.50 -11.40
CA THR A 22 -6.92 -5.51 -12.46
C THR A 22 -5.54 -4.89 -12.61
N THR A 23 -5.25 -4.40 -13.81
CA THR A 23 -4.08 -3.57 -14.07
C THR A 23 -4.04 -2.40 -13.09
N ASN A 24 -2.86 -2.14 -12.53
CA ASN A 24 -2.69 -1.18 -11.45
C ASN A 24 -1.51 -0.25 -11.72
N THR A 25 -1.75 1.05 -11.59
CA THR A 25 -0.71 2.08 -11.44
C THR A 25 -0.63 2.43 -9.95
N GLY A 26 0.51 2.16 -9.33
CA GLY A 26 0.63 2.19 -7.87
C GLY A 26 2.04 2.45 -7.37
N LEU A 27 2.15 2.82 -6.09
CA LEU A 27 3.41 2.78 -5.37
C LEU A 27 3.86 1.33 -5.17
N ALA A 28 5.09 1.03 -5.56
CA ALA A 28 5.77 -0.22 -5.28
C ALA A 28 6.96 0.05 -4.36
N GLU A 29 7.04 -0.68 -3.24
CA GLU A 29 8.25 -0.71 -2.42
C GLU A 29 9.16 -1.84 -2.90
N ALA A 30 10.45 -1.56 -3.04
CA ALA A 30 11.47 -2.53 -3.42
C ALA A 30 12.67 -2.44 -2.48
N ARG A 31 13.19 -3.61 -2.10
CA ARG A 31 14.50 -3.74 -1.44
C ARG A 31 15.47 -4.36 -2.43
N LEU A 32 16.61 -3.71 -2.61
CA LEU A 32 17.58 -4.04 -3.65
C LEU A 32 18.98 -4.07 -3.04
N GLU A 33 19.78 -5.03 -3.45
CA GLU A 33 21.22 -4.97 -3.30
C GLU A 33 21.80 -4.34 -4.57
N LEU A 34 22.59 -3.29 -4.42
CA LEU A 34 23.17 -2.58 -5.56
C LEU A 34 24.49 -3.24 -5.98
N PRO A 35 24.61 -3.67 -7.26
CA PRO A 35 25.88 -4.10 -7.84
C PRO A 35 26.98 -3.06 -7.72
N ALA A 36 28.23 -3.50 -7.81
CA ALA A 36 29.39 -2.61 -7.84
C ALA A 36 29.25 -1.54 -8.94
N GLY A 37 29.46 -0.26 -8.61
CA GLY A 37 29.46 0.86 -9.55
C GLY A 37 28.07 1.29 -10.08
N LEU A 38 26.98 0.80 -9.46
CA LEU A 38 25.62 1.20 -9.87
C LEU A 38 25.11 2.46 -9.16
N ASP A 39 25.73 2.91 -8.07
CA ASP A 39 25.30 4.09 -7.30
C ASP A 39 26.04 5.36 -7.79
N PRO A 40 25.36 6.47 -8.16
CA PRO A 40 23.90 6.66 -8.19
C PRO A 40 23.23 5.98 -9.39
N PHE A 41 21.93 5.67 -9.28
CA PHE A 41 21.16 4.99 -10.33
C PHE A 41 19.85 5.69 -10.70
N GLU A 42 19.39 5.39 -11.90
CA GLU A 42 18.04 5.65 -12.38
C GLU A 42 17.33 4.35 -12.76
N ILE A 43 16.00 4.39 -12.78
CA ILE A 43 15.15 3.24 -13.08
C ILE A 43 14.49 3.45 -14.44
N LEU A 44 14.53 2.41 -15.27
CA LEU A 44 13.94 2.36 -16.60
C LEU A 44 12.78 1.39 -16.64
N ASP A 45 11.72 1.72 -17.36
CA ASP A 45 10.71 0.74 -17.73
C ASP A 45 11.13 -0.11 -18.95
N ASP A 46 10.27 -1.06 -19.32
CA ASP A 46 10.46 -1.94 -20.47
C ASP A 46 10.41 -1.22 -21.83
N GLN A 47 10.03 0.06 -21.87
CA GLN A 47 10.15 0.95 -23.02
C GLN A 47 11.35 1.90 -22.91
N CYS A 48 12.27 1.66 -21.97
CA CYS A 48 13.46 2.46 -21.72
C CYS A 48 13.18 3.91 -21.30
N GLN A 49 12.00 4.20 -20.74
CA GLN A 49 11.69 5.50 -20.15
C GLN A 49 12.13 5.56 -18.69
N ILE A 50 12.70 6.68 -18.29
CA ILE A 50 13.10 6.91 -16.90
C ILE A 50 11.84 7.08 -16.05
N ILE A 51 11.79 6.36 -14.93
CA ILE A 51 10.71 6.46 -13.96
C ILE A 51 11.18 7.04 -12.63
N SER A 52 10.33 7.86 -12.04
CA SER A 52 10.54 8.47 -10.75
C SER A 52 10.51 7.44 -9.62
N TYR A 53 11.42 7.60 -8.66
CA TYR A 53 11.45 6.86 -7.42
C TYR A 53 11.91 7.77 -6.27
N ARG A 54 11.67 7.33 -5.04
CA ARG A 54 12.23 7.92 -3.82
C ARG A 54 13.08 6.88 -3.10
N LEU A 55 14.17 7.33 -2.49
CA LEU A 55 14.99 6.53 -1.58
C LEU A 55 14.39 6.62 -0.17
N LEU A 56 14.06 5.48 0.43
CA LEU A 56 13.48 5.39 1.79
C LEU A 56 14.55 5.07 2.83
N ASP A 57 15.45 4.15 2.52
CA ASP A 57 16.53 3.71 3.40
C ASP A 57 17.76 3.30 2.57
N ARG A 58 18.95 3.48 3.14
CA ARG A 58 20.22 3.11 2.53
C ARG A 58 21.16 2.59 3.62
N LYS A 59 21.54 1.33 3.51
CA LYS A 59 22.51 0.69 4.41
C LYS A 59 23.78 0.41 3.63
N GLU A 60 24.82 1.13 3.99
CA GLU A 60 26.15 0.96 3.43
C GLU A 60 27.14 0.68 4.57
N ARG A 61 27.99 -0.34 4.37
CA ARG A 61 29.12 -0.61 5.25
C ARG A 61 30.40 -0.54 4.44
N SER A 62 30.96 0.67 4.35
CA SER A 62 32.27 0.88 3.73
C SER A 62 33.39 0.43 4.67
N LEU A 63 34.37 -0.26 4.10
CA LEU A 63 35.62 -0.65 4.76
C LEU A 63 36.73 0.34 4.45
N THR A 64 36.71 0.91 3.25
CA THR A 64 37.72 1.84 2.76
C THR A 64 37.16 2.69 1.64
N ASP A 65 37.47 3.98 1.68
CA ASP A 65 37.26 4.94 0.60
C ASP A 65 38.53 5.80 0.53
N MET A 66 39.35 5.59 -0.50
CA MET A 66 40.66 6.26 -0.61
C MET A 66 41.03 6.62 -2.04
N GLU A 67 41.76 7.71 -2.20
CA GLU A 67 42.37 8.09 -3.47
C GLU A 67 43.79 7.51 -3.61
N LEU A 68 44.08 6.97 -4.79
CA LEU A 68 45.32 6.30 -5.13
C LEU A 68 45.85 6.81 -6.47
N ASN A 69 47.17 6.80 -6.60
CA ASN A 69 47.84 6.92 -7.89
C ASN A 69 48.02 5.52 -8.52
N ALA A 70 48.52 5.48 -9.76
CA ALA A 70 48.69 4.21 -10.48
C ALA A 70 49.61 3.20 -9.77
N GLU A 71 50.65 3.68 -9.08
CA GLU A 71 51.60 2.82 -8.36
C GLU A 71 50.97 2.19 -7.12
N GLY A 72 50.25 2.98 -6.31
CA GLY A 72 49.52 2.49 -5.14
C GLY A 72 48.42 1.50 -5.50
N LEU A 73 47.70 1.74 -6.60
CA LEU A 73 46.67 0.81 -7.07
C LEU A 73 47.26 -0.53 -7.57
N ARG A 74 48.40 -0.51 -8.28
CA ARG A 74 49.12 -1.75 -8.68
C ARG A 74 49.55 -2.58 -7.48
N ALA A 75 49.99 -1.93 -6.40
CA ALA A 75 50.34 -2.63 -5.17
C ALA A 75 49.13 -3.39 -4.60
N LEU A 76 47.96 -2.76 -4.55
CA LEU A 76 46.73 -3.39 -4.07
C LEU A 76 46.23 -4.53 -4.97
N LEU A 77 46.29 -4.36 -6.31
CA LEU A 77 45.95 -5.42 -7.26
C LEU A 77 46.81 -6.67 -7.05
N THR A 78 48.09 -6.49 -6.74
CA THR A 78 49.01 -7.60 -6.46
C THR A 78 48.60 -8.36 -5.19
N MET A 79 48.10 -7.65 -4.17
CA MET A 79 47.60 -8.25 -2.94
C MET A 79 46.25 -8.97 -3.14
N ALA A 80 45.43 -8.50 -4.08
CA ALA A 80 44.09 -9.04 -4.36
C ALA A 80 44.07 -10.23 -5.34
N ARG A 81 45.22 -10.72 -5.83
CA ARG A 81 45.31 -11.76 -6.88
C ARG A 81 44.57 -13.08 -6.61
N ASN A 82 44.36 -13.44 -5.34
CA ASN A 82 43.59 -14.63 -4.97
C ASN A 82 42.10 -14.33 -4.75
N GLY A 83 41.65 -13.15 -5.16
CA GLY A 83 40.28 -12.66 -4.94
C GLY A 83 39.97 -12.36 -3.48
N GLN A 84 40.97 -12.25 -2.61
CA GLN A 84 40.78 -12.00 -1.18
C GLN A 84 41.59 -10.81 -0.69
N VAL A 85 40.99 -9.99 0.18
CA VAL A 85 41.61 -8.83 0.81
C VAL A 85 41.21 -8.81 2.28
N MET A 86 42.20 -8.78 3.18
CA MET A 86 41.97 -8.76 4.64
C MET A 86 41.06 -9.90 5.17
N GLY A 87 41.11 -11.08 4.55
CA GLY A 87 40.27 -12.23 4.92
C GLY A 87 38.83 -12.17 4.39
N LEU A 88 38.50 -11.15 3.59
CA LEU A 88 37.22 -11.00 2.91
C LEU A 88 37.37 -11.39 1.43
N SER A 89 36.33 -12.00 0.87
CA SER A 89 36.31 -12.43 -0.52
C SER A 89 35.66 -11.39 -1.41
N ILE A 90 36.32 -11.02 -2.51
CA ILE A 90 35.80 -10.13 -3.54
C ILE A 90 34.67 -10.84 -4.28
N GLN A 91 33.49 -10.23 -4.29
CA GLN A 91 32.29 -10.75 -4.97
C GLN A 91 32.07 -10.06 -6.32
N GLU A 92 32.28 -8.75 -6.36
CA GLU A 92 32.14 -7.93 -7.56
C GLU A 92 33.18 -6.81 -7.56
N VAL A 93 33.66 -6.47 -8.76
CA VAL A 93 34.47 -5.27 -8.98
C VAL A 93 33.91 -4.51 -10.18
N ALA A 94 33.66 -3.22 -10.00
CA ALA A 94 33.30 -2.31 -11.09
C ALA A 94 34.34 -1.20 -11.22
N VAL A 95 34.71 -0.92 -12.47
CA VAL A 95 35.62 0.15 -12.84
C VAL A 95 34.80 1.19 -13.59
N VAL A 96 34.47 2.30 -12.93
CA VAL A 96 33.62 3.37 -13.46
C VAL A 96 34.49 4.58 -13.79
N ARG A 97 34.44 5.04 -15.03
CA ARG A 97 35.22 6.21 -15.49
C ARG A 97 34.41 7.48 -15.26
N HIS A 98 34.97 8.38 -14.45
CA HIS A 98 34.48 9.76 -14.30
C HIS A 98 35.38 10.73 -15.07
N PRO A 99 34.97 12.01 -15.26
CA PRO A 99 35.77 13.00 -15.97
C PRO A 99 37.17 13.22 -15.37
N ASP A 100 37.28 13.19 -14.03
CA ASP A 100 38.51 13.58 -13.31
C ASP A 100 39.25 12.41 -12.63
N HIS A 101 38.61 11.24 -12.51
CA HIS A 101 39.16 10.05 -11.86
C HIS A 101 38.46 8.77 -12.36
N ALA A 102 39.02 7.61 -12.04
CA ALA A 102 38.30 6.33 -12.16
C ALA A 102 37.93 5.80 -10.78
N LEU A 103 36.66 5.45 -10.58
CA LEU A 103 36.17 4.76 -9.39
C LEU A 103 36.36 3.26 -9.56
N ILE A 104 36.90 2.62 -8.54
CA ILE A 104 37.04 1.16 -8.43
C ILE A 104 36.19 0.76 -7.24
N ASP A 105 35.00 0.27 -7.51
CA ASP A 105 34.04 -0.17 -6.50
C ASP A 105 34.16 -1.68 -6.31
N VAL A 106 34.54 -2.12 -5.11
CA VAL A 106 34.82 -3.50 -4.74
C VAL A 106 33.81 -3.92 -3.68
N VAL A 107 32.98 -4.91 -4.02
CA VAL A 107 32.03 -5.52 -3.08
C VAL A 107 32.67 -6.77 -2.47
N LEU A 108 32.67 -6.81 -1.13
CA LEU A 108 33.32 -7.83 -0.31
C LEU A 108 32.27 -8.60 0.51
N ALA A 109 32.56 -9.87 0.81
CA ALA A 109 31.74 -10.71 1.67
C ALA A 109 32.58 -11.53 2.66
N GLU A 110 32.00 -11.80 3.84
CA GLU A 110 32.53 -12.71 4.86
C GLU A 110 32.08 -14.15 4.56
N GLY A 111 33.00 -15.12 4.59
CA GLY A 111 32.66 -16.55 4.50
C GLY A 111 32.22 -17.07 3.12
N ALA A 112 32.12 -16.20 2.10
CA ALA A 112 31.88 -16.59 0.71
C ALA A 112 33.18 -16.92 -0.04
N GLY A 113 33.08 -17.70 -1.13
CA GLY A 113 34.19 -17.88 -2.07
C GLY A 113 34.42 -16.61 -2.91
N PRO A 114 35.66 -16.32 -3.37
CA PRO A 114 35.92 -15.18 -4.24
C PRO A 114 35.42 -15.43 -5.67
N ASN A 115 34.90 -14.39 -6.31
CA ASN A 115 34.63 -14.39 -7.74
C ASN A 115 35.93 -13.99 -8.48
N LEU A 116 36.63 -14.97 -9.04
CA LEU A 116 37.91 -14.74 -9.69
C LEU A 116 37.75 -14.11 -11.08
N ASP A 117 36.62 -14.36 -11.75
CA ASP A 117 36.35 -13.84 -13.10
C ASP A 117 36.22 -12.31 -13.06
N THR A 118 35.42 -11.77 -12.14
CA THR A 118 35.29 -10.30 -11.98
C THR A 118 36.61 -9.63 -11.57
N VAL A 119 37.44 -10.29 -10.75
CA VAL A 119 38.75 -9.79 -10.35
C VAL A 119 39.69 -9.71 -11.55
N GLN A 120 39.69 -10.75 -12.39
CA GLN A 120 40.52 -10.80 -13.59
C GLN A 120 40.08 -9.75 -14.62
N GLU A 121 38.78 -9.63 -14.88
CA GLU A 121 38.20 -8.62 -15.77
C GLU A 121 38.53 -7.20 -15.32
N ALA A 122 38.32 -6.90 -14.03
CA ALA A 122 38.62 -5.59 -13.48
C ALA A 122 40.12 -5.29 -13.50
N SER A 123 40.98 -6.27 -13.24
CA SER A 123 42.44 -6.09 -13.33
C SER A 123 42.85 -5.69 -14.75
N THR A 124 42.28 -6.34 -15.78
CA THR A 124 42.54 -6.00 -17.18
C THR A 124 42.02 -4.60 -17.52
N ALA A 125 40.82 -4.23 -17.06
CA ALA A 125 40.25 -2.91 -17.29
C ALA A 125 41.06 -1.78 -16.62
N ILE A 126 41.51 -2.00 -15.38
CA ILE A 126 42.35 -1.06 -14.64
C ILE A 126 43.71 -0.87 -15.33
N GLU A 127 44.34 -1.96 -15.78
CA GLU A 127 45.62 -1.90 -16.51
C GLU A 127 45.48 -1.10 -17.81
N ALA A 128 44.39 -1.30 -18.56
CA ALA A 128 44.11 -0.52 -19.77
C ALA A 128 44.02 0.99 -19.47
N LEU A 129 43.26 1.38 -18.44
CA LEU A 129 43.15 2.79 -18.01
C LEU A 129 44.49 3.41 -17.61
N MET A 130 45.37 2.64 -16.98
CA MET A 130 46.71 3.11 -16.61
C MET A 130 47.61 3.31 -17.83
N VAL A 131 47.48 2.47 -18.86
CA VAL A 131 48.30 2.55 -20.10
C VAL A 131 47.86 3.71 -20.99
N GLU A 132 46.55 4.00 -21.07
CA GLU A 132 46.02 5.13 -21.83
C GLU A 132 46.55 6.49 -21.32
N GLY A 133 46.99 6.56 -20.06
CA GLY A 133 47.60 7.76 -19.46
C GLY A 133 46.64 8.94 -19.28
N GLN A 134 45.35 8.74 -19.55
CA GLN A 134 44.30 9.77 -19.48
C GLN A 134 43.70 9.93 -18.07
N VAL A 135 43.88 8.95 -17.18
CA VAL A 135 43.38 8.99 -15.80
C VAL A 135 44.55 8.87 -14.82
N LEU A 136 44.79 9.92 -14.04
CA LEU A 136 45.90 10.00 -13.09
C LEU A 136 45.50 9.71 -11.63
N ARG A 137 44.19 9.64 -11.36
CA ARG A 137 43.62 9.45 -10.02
C ARG A 137 42.61 8.32 -10.03
N PHE A 138 42.74 7.43 -9.06
CA PHE A 138 41.82 6.32 -8.85
C PHE A 138 41.22 6.46 -7.46
N ARG A 139 39.90 6.35 -7.34
CA ARG A 139 39.22 6.26 -6.04
C ARG A 139 38.85 4.79 -5.82
N LEU A 140 39.39 4.18 -4.78
CA LEU A 140 39.05 2.82 -4.38
C LEU A 140 37.99 2.87 -3.28
N LEU A 141 36.81 2.34 -3.58
CA LEU A 141 35.74 2.11 -2.62
C LEU A 141 35.64 0.60 -2.38
N ALA A 142 35.94 0.15 -1.17
CA ALA A 142 35.78 -1.24 -0.76
C ALA A 142 34.69 -1.31 0.30
N ARG A 143 33.61 -2.05 0.03
CA ARG A 143 32.40 -2.08 0.85
C ARG A 143 31.75 -3.46 0.87
N PHE A 144 30.86 -3.69 1.83
CA PHE A 144 29.89 -4.78 1.72
C PHE A 144 28.77 -4.41 0.75
N ALA A 145 27.90 -5.36 0.40
CA ALA A 145 26.72 -5.11 -0.43
C ALA A 145 25.92 -3.92 0.13
N THR A 146 25.61 -2.96 -0.74
CA THR A 146 24.81 -1.80 -0.38
C THR A 146 23.35 -2.18 -0.56
N GLU A 147 22.60 -2.17 0.53
CA GLU A 147 21.16 -2.39 0.50
C GLU A 147 20.45 -1.04 0.43
N VAL A 148 19.52 -0.91 -0.51
CA VAL A 148 18.62 0.24 -0.61
C VAL A 148 17.17 -0.21 -0.53
N THR A 149 16.36 0.58 0.15
CA THR A 149 14.90 0.48 0.07
C THR A 149 14.40 1.69 -0.69
N ILE A 150 13.70 1.45 -1.79
CA ILE A 150 13.12 2.48 -2.64
C ILE A 150 11.61 2.34 -2.71
N GLN A 151 10.95 3.40 -3.11
CA GLN A 151 9.56 3.38 -3.53
C GLN A 151 9.42 4.08 -4.88
N LEU A 152 8.74 3.45 -5.83
CA LEU A 152 8.56 3.96 -7.20
C LEU A 152 7.08 3.93 -7.59
N ILE A 153 6.73 4.74 -8.59
CA ILE A 153 5.41 4.65 -9.24
C ILE A 153 5.51 3.67 -10.41
N ALA A 154 5.09 2.44 -10.17
CA ALA A 154 4.99 1.45 -11.24
C ALA A 154 3.66 1.63 -11.96
N ARG A 155 3.73 2.01 -13.24
CA ARG A 155 2.55 2.24 -14.08
C ARG A 155 2.09 0.95 -14.73
N ASP A 156 0.78 0.81 -14.88
CA ASP A 156 0.11 -0.20 -15.70
C ASP A 156 0.63 -1.63 -15.48
N VAL A 157 0.88 -2.00 -14.21
CA VAL A 157 1.34 -3.35 -13.88
C VAL A 157 0.17 -4.33 -14.08
N PRO A 158 0.29 -5.35 -14.96
CA PRO A 158 -0.81 -6.26 -15.27
C PRO A 158 -1.39 -6.94 -14.03
N GLY A 159 -2.70 -7.17 -14.01
CA GLY A 159 -3.39 -7.84 -12.91
C GLY A 159 -2.91 -9.28 -12.68
N HIS A 160 -2.79 -9.69 -11.41
CA HIS A 160 -2.11 -10.90 -10.94
C HIS A 160 -0.84 -11.20 -11.73
N GLY A 161 -0.09 -10.14 -12.01
CA GLY A 161 0.97 -10.13 -12.98
C GLY A 161 2.18 -9.40 -12.45
N TYR A 162 3.07 -9.09 -13.37
CA TYR A 162 4.27 -8.35 -13.06
C TYR A 162 4.71 -7.50 -14.25
N ARG A 163 5.57 -6.53 -13.95
CA ARG A 163 6.31 -5.72 -14.92
C ARG A 163 7.74 -5.56 -14.43
N THR A 164 8.70 -5.67 -15.34
CA THR A 164 10.13 -5.63 -15.05
C THR A 164 10.73 -4.29 -15.48
N PHE A 165 11.55 -3.74 -14.60
CA PHE A 165 12.24 -2.46 -14.72
C PHE A 165 13.76 -2.69 -14.68
N GLY A 166 14.54 -1.88 -15.39
CA GLY A 166 16.00 -1.91 -15.37
C GLY A 166 16.57 -0.83 -14.47
N LEU A 167 17.71 -1.09 -13.83
CA LEU A 167 18.49 -0.07 -13.12
C LEU A 167 19.79 0.18 -13.88
N ARG A 168 20.09 1.45 -14.19
CA ARG A 168 21.37 1.85 -14.79
C ARG A 168 22.02 2.98 -14.01
N SER A 169 23.34 3.11 -14.15
CA SER A 169 24.10 4.17 -13.51
C SER A 169 23.60 5.53 -13.99
N ALA A 170 23.49 6.48 -13.07
CA ALA A 170 23.11 7.86 -13.27
C ALA A 170 24.24 8.81 -12.84
N THR A 171 24.02 10.11 -13.00
CA THR A 171 24.93 11.15 -12.47
C THR A 171 24.54 11.63 -11.07
N GLU A 172 23.25 11.54 -10.73
CA GLU A 172 22.68 12.01 -9.47
C GLU A 172 21.64 11.01 -8.96
N ASN A 173 21.46 10.97 -7.63
CA ASN A 173 20.42 10.16 -6.99
C ASN A 173 19.07 10.89 -7.02
N ALA A 174 17.97 10.15 -6.81
CA ALA A 174 16.65 10.74 -6.63
C ALA A 174 16.65 11.80 -5.52
N PHE A 175 15.94 12.91 -5.75
CA PHE A 175 15.91 14.04 -4.82
C PHE A 175 15.06 13.69 -3.58
N PRO A 176 15.49 14.09 -2.36
CA PRO A 176 14.65 13.97 -1.18
C PRO A 176 13.43 14.88 -1.30
N ALA A 177 12.36 14.56 -0.56
CA ALA A 177 11.19 15.42 -0.52
C ALA A 177 11.53 16.81 0.02
N GLU A 178 11.17 17.84 -0.73
CA GLU A 178 11.44 19.23 -0.38
C GLU A 178 10.20 19.88 0.24
N GLU A 179 10.40 20.60 1.35
CA GLU A 179 9.34 21.41 1.95
C GLU A 179 9.03 22.62 1.04
N ARG A 180 7.75 22.82 0.73
CA ARG A 180 7.26 23.92 -0.10
C ARG A 180 6.23 24.74 0.66
N THR A 181 6.13 26.02 0.29
CA THR A 181 5.05 26.88 0.81
C THR A 181 3.70 26.50 0.21
N GLY A 182 2.63 26.69 0.99
CA GLY A 182 1.25 26.44 0.55
C GLY A 182 0.56 25.36 1.37
N ARG A 183 -0.74 25.17 1.11
CA ARG A 183 -1.60 24.20 1.80
C ARG A 183 -2.41 23.34 0.84
N SER A 184 -2.00 23.31 -0.43
CA SER A 184 -2.65 22.55 -1.48
C SER A 184 -1.66 21.64 -2.16
N ILE A 185 -2.12 20.44 -2.48
CA ILE A 185 -1.41 19.44 -3.27
C ILE A 185 -2.27 19.03 -4.46
N GLU A 186 -1.67 18.67 -5.59
CA GLU A 186 -2.40 18.39 -6.81
C GLU A 186 -1.68 17.33 -7.66
N ASN A 187 -2.45 16.50 -8.36
CA ASN A 187 -1.98 15.66 -9.46
C ASN A 187 -2.92 15.81 -10.68
N CYS A 188 -2.78 14.97 -11.70
CA CYS A 188 -3.63 15.05 -12.90
C CYS A 188 -5.12 14.71 -12.69
N PHE A 189 -5.50 14.20 -11.51
CA PHE A 189 -6.87 13.77 -11.20
C PHE A 189 -7.52 14.63 -10.11
N LEU A 190 -6.77 14.97 -9.06
CA LEU A 190 -7.31 15.53 -7.83
C LEU A 190 -6.48 16.73 -7.38
N ARG A 191 -7.18 17.68 -6.76
CA ARG A 191 -6.57 18.74 -5.94
C ARG A 191 -7.07 18.60 -4.51
N VAL A 192 -6.16 18.59 -3.54
CA VAL A 192 -6.46 18.55 -2.11
C VAL A 192 -5.98 19.84 -1.46
N GLU A 193 -6.80 20.43 -0.60
CA GLU A 193 -6.44 21.62 0.17
C GLU A 193 -6.73 21.39 1.65
N ALA A 194 -5.75 21.70 2.52
CA ALA A 194 -5.93 21.71 3.96
C ALA A 194 -6.49 23.06 4.41
N THR A 195 -7.65 23.03 5.04
CA THR A 195 -8.32 24.22 5.59
C THR A 195 -7.61 24.70 6.86
N SER A 196 -7.96 25.90 7.34
CA SER A 196 -7.36 26.49 8.55
C SER A 196 -7.62 25.72 9.85
N ASN A 197 -8.65 24.89 9.89
CA ASN A 197 -8.98 24.00 11.01
C ASN A 197 -8.45 22.56 10.85
N GLY A 198 -7.71 22.26 9.77
CA GLY A 198 -7.07 20.95 9.54
C GLY A 198 -7.92 19.91 8.80
N SER A 199 -9.15 20.24 8.41
CA SER A 199 -9.93 19.39 7.50
C SER A 199 -9.39 19.46 6.07
N LEU A 200 -9.81 18.53 5.22
CA LEU A 200 -9.42 18.47 3.81
C LEU A 200 -10.59 18.88 2.91
N SER A 201 -10.28 19.58 1.82
CA SER A 201 -11.16 19.75 0.67
C SER A 201 -10.56 19.01 -0.52
N ILE A 202 -11.34 18.15 -1.17
CA ILE A 202 -10.91 17.39 -2.35
C ILE A 202 -11.75 17.86 -3.54
N LYS A 203 -11.08 18.34 -4.58
CA LYS A 203 -11.67 18.60 -5.88
C LYS A 203 -11.26 17.52 -6.86
N ASP A 204 -12.26 16.87 -7.45
CA ASP A 204 -12.06 16.03 -8.63
C ASP A 204 -11.92 16.95 -9.85
N LEU A 205 -10.77 16.90 -10.52
CA LEU A 205 -10.45 17.75 -11.65
C LEU A 205 -11.17 17.31 -12.94
N GLN A 206 -11.63 16.07 -13.02
CA GLN A 206 -12.36 15.54 -14.17
C GLN A 206 -13.83 15.93 -14.14
N THR A 207 -14.47 15.80 -12.97
CA THR A 207 -15.91 16.08 -12.81
C THR A 207 -16.18 17.49 -12.30
N GLY A 208 -15.20 18.14 -11.67
CA GLY A 208 -15.34 19.44 -11.02
C GLY A 208 -16.02 19.40 -9.65
N VAL A 209 -16.43 18.21 -9.17
CA VAL A 209 -17.06 18.03 -7.86
C VAL A 209 -16.07 18.38 -6.75
N ILE A 210 -16.58 19.03 -5.70
CA ILE A 210 -15.80 19.39 -4.52
C ILE A 210 -16.43 18.72 -3.31
N PHE A 211 -15.61 18.01 -2.55
CA PHE A 211 -15.95 17.45 -1.24
C PHE A 211 -15.23 18.27 -0.18
N GLU A 212 -15.99 19.07 0.57
CA GLU A 212 -15.44 20.01 1.57
C GLU A 212 -15.51 19.43 2.98
N ASN A 213 -14.67 19.96 3.87
CA ASN A 213 -14.68 19.63 5.31
C ASN A 213 -14.55 18.12 5.59
N LEU A 214 -13.79 17.41 4.76
CA LEU A 214 -13.47 16.00 4.95
C LEU A 214 -12.47 15.80 6.09
N LEU A 215 -12.47 14.61 6.67
CA LEU A 215 -11.55 14.21 7.73
C LEU A 215 -11.64 15.13 8.97
N ARG A 216 -12.85 15.58 9.33
CA ARG A 216 -13.06 16.23 10.64
C ARG A 216 -13.01 15.15 11.72
N LEU A 217 -12.30 15.42 12.82
CA LEU A 217 -12.24 14.48 13.94
C LEU A 217 -13.33 14.84 14.95
N SER A 218 -14.00 13.83 15.51
CA SER A 218 -15.07 14.01 16.50
C SER A 218 -14.87 13.03 17.66
N ASP A 219 -14.60 13.59 18.83
CA ASP A 219 -14.47 12.87 20.10
C ASP A 219 -15.77 12.97 20.90
N ARG A 220 -16.28 11.84 21.38
CA ARG A 220 -17.46 11.76 22.25
C ARG A 220 -17.22 10.80 23.41
N ALA A 221 -17.92 10.98 24.51
CA ALA A 221 -17.94 10.00 25.60
C ALA A 221 -18.52 8.66 25.15
N ASP A 222 -17.91 7.57 25.61
CA ASP A 222 -18.44 6.21 25.52
C ASP A 222 -18.57 5.63 26.93
N ARG A 223 -19.82 5.58 27.43
CA ARG A 223 -20.15 4.89 28.69
C ARG A 223 -20.55 3.43 28.47
N GLY A 224 -20.20 2.87 27.33
CA GLY A 224 -20.49 1.52 26.91
C GLY A 224 -19.61 0.45 27.55
N ASP A 225 -19.51 -0.66 26.82
CA ASP A 225 -18.68 -1.82 27.14
C ASP A 225 -18.06 -2.39 25.85
N SER A 226 -17.43 -3.55 25.92
CA SER A 226 -16.78 -4.17 24.75
C SER A 226 -17.73 -4.53 23.60
N TYR A 227 -19.02 -4.69 23.87
CA TYR A 227 -20.04 -5.06 22.88
C TYR A 227 -20.69 -3.83 22.26
N ASN A 228 -21.08 -2.86 23.08
CA ASN A 228 -21.88 -1.73 22.63
C ASN A 228 -21.24 -0.40 23.02
N PHE A 229 -21.14 0.48 22.03
CA PHE A 229 -21.06 1.91 22.29
C PHE A 229 -22.33 2.35 23.03
N CYS A 230 -22.16 3.18 24.05
CA CYS A 230 -23.29 3.87 24.69
C CYS A 230 -22.93 5.35 24.82
N PRO A 231 -23.59 6.26 24.09
CA PRO A 231 -23.33 7.68 24.23
C PRO A 231 -23.72 8.13 25.63
N LEU A 232 -23.04 9.16 26.12
CA LEU A 232 -23.40 9.86 27.33
C LEU A 232 -24.48 10.91 27.03
N GLU A 233 -25.58 10.88 27.77
CA GLU A 233 -26.69 11.81 27.61
C GLU A 233 -26.25 13.26 27.85
N GLY A 234 -26.53 14.15 26.89
CA GLY A 234 -26.15 15.57 26.98
C GLY A 234 -24.68 15.87 26.67
N ASP A 235 -23.86 14.86 26.32
CA ASP A 235 -22.48 15.08 25.91
C ASP A 235 -22.39 15.89 24.61
N THR A 236 -21.39 16.78 24.56
CA THR A 236 -21.12 17.60 23.37
C THR A 236 -19.82 17.12 22.73
N PRO A 237 -19.82 16.79 21.43
CA PRO A 237 -18.63 16.30 20.76
C PRO A 237 -17.53 17.35 20.71
N ILE A 238 -16.28 16.92 20.89
CA ILE A 238 -15.12 17.78 20.73
C ILE A 238 -14.58 17.58 19.31
N GLU A 239 -14.82 18.58 18.45
CA GLU A 239 -14.46 18.52 17.02
C GLU A 239 -13.39 19.52 16.61
N THR A 240 -12.99 20.42 17.52
CA THR A 240 -12.04 21.51 17.23
C THR A 240 -10.76 21.32 18.02
N PRO A 241 -9.57 21.46 17.39
CA PRO A 241 -8.30 21.43 18.11
C PRO A 241 -8.15 22.65 19.03
N ILE A 242 -7.29 22.55 20.04
CA ILE A 242 -7.05 23.65 21.00
C ILE A 242 -6.39 24.89 20.37
N SER A 243 -5.73 24.70 19.24
CA SER A 243 -5.09 25.75 18.46
C SER A 243 -5.13 25.39 16.96
N PRO A 244 -5.00 26.37 16.05
CA PRO A 244 -4.89 26.08 14.63
C PRO A 244 -3.75 25.08 14.36
N PRO A 245 -3.99 24.03 13.55
CA PRO A 245 -2.97 23.03 13.27
C PRO A 245 -1.82 23.59 12.45
N LYS A 246 -0.63 23.02 12.63
CA LYS A 246 0.54 23.33 11.80
C LYS A 246 0.44 22.48 10.53
N ILE A 247 0.46 23.15 9.38
CA ILE A 247 0.35 22.51 8.06
C ILE A 247 1.65 22.70 7.30
N ARG A 248 2.24 21.60 6.82
CA ARG A 248 3.44 21.57 5.98
C ARG A 248 3.15 20.84 4.68
N ARG A 249 3.77 21.28 3.59
CA ARG A 249 3.67 20.64 2.27
C ARG A 249 5.04 20.12 1.87
N PHE A 250 5.09 18.87 1.42
CA PHE A 250 6.29 18.24 0.90
C PHE A 250 6.04 17.77 -0.54
N VAL A 251 7.07 17.90 -1.39
CA VAL A 251 7.01 17.51 -2.79
C VAL A 251 8.23 16.67 -3.13
N ASP A 252 8.02 15.54 -3.77
CA ASP A 252 9.07 14.70 -4.35
C ASP A 252 8.64 14.19 -5.74
N ASP A 253 9.50 13.40 -6.38
CA ASP A 253 9.25 12.87 -7.72
C ASP A 253 8.08 11.87 -7.78
N CYS A 254 7.66 11.32 -6.64
CA CYS A 254 6.53 10.40 -6.55
C CYS A 254 5.20 11.11 -6.26
N GLY A 255 5.22 12.34 -5.73
CA GLY A 255 4.01 13.10 -5.48
C GLY A 255 4.15 14.17 -4.42
N GLU A 256 3.01 14.51 -3.83
CA GLU A 256 2.92 15.59 -2.86
C GLU A 256 2.21 15.13 -1.57
N ILE A 257 2.63 15.70 -0.45
CA ILE A 257 2.15 15.35 0.88
C ILE A 257 1.77 16.62 1.64
N LEU A 258 0.57 16.63 2.23
CA LEU A 258 0.20 17.55 3.30
C LEU A 258 0.38 16.85 4.64
N GLU A 259 1.21 17.40 5.49
CA GLU A 259 1.30 17.04 6.90
C GLU A 259 0.52 18.06 7.74
N ILE A 260 -0.38 17.56 8.59
CA ILE A 260 -1.21 18.35 9.50
C ILE A 260 -0.94 17.86 10.93
N ASP A 261 -0.36 18.73 11.76
CA ASP A 261 -0.09 18.48 13.18
C ASP A 261 -1.12 19.25 14.02
N ALA A 262 -2.00 18.50 14.68
CA ALA A 262 -3.12 19.01 15.47
C ALA A 262 -3.06 18.47 16.91
N ARG A 263 -3.60 19.26 17.85
CA ARG A 263 -3.73 18.86 19.26
C ARG A 263 -5.16 19.07 19.72
N TYR A 264 -5.72 18.03 20.33
CA TYR A 264 -7.03 18.07 20.96
C TYR A 264 -6.86 18.00 22.46
N GLN A 265 -7.80 18.62 23.18
CA GLN A 265 -7.91 18.50 24.63
C GLN A 265 -9.26 17.86 24.92
N ILE A 266 -9.23 16.65 25.46
CA ILE A 266 -10.43 15.87 25.73
C ILE A 266 -10.49 15.51 27.22
N PRO A 267 -11.68 15.32 27.81
CA PRO A 267 -11.80 14.75 29.15
C PRO A 267 -11.08 13.42 29.28
N LYS A 268 -10.37 13.24 30.40
CA LYS A 268 -9.48 12.09 30.61
C LYS A 268 -10.22 10.78 30.88
N TYR A 269 -11.43 10.84 31.45
CA TYR A 269 -12.26 9.69 31.82
C TYR A 269 -13.69 10.15 32.10
N LEU A 270 -14.61 9.20 32.29
CA LEU A 270 -15.92 9.47 32.91
C LEU A 270 -15.80 9.59 34.42
N ASN A 271 -16.61 10.44 35.05
CA ASN A 271 -16.65 10.54 36.51
C ASN A 271 -17.13 9.23 37.17
N ASP A 272 -16.99 9.11 38.50
CA ASP A 272 -17.25 7.86 39.24
C ASP A 272 -18.67 7.30 39.05
N ASN A 273 -19.67 8.17 38.89
CA ASN A 273 -21.07 7.79 38.65
C ASN A 273 -21.41 7.68 37.15
N ARG A 274 -20.48 8.01 36.26
CA ARG A 274 -20.53 7.82 34.79
C ARG A 274 -21.66 8.57 34.10
N ILE A 275 -22.09 9.70 34.68
CA ILE A 275 -23.13 10.57 34.11
C ILE A 275 -22.56 11.87 33.55
N GLU A 276 -21.27 12.17 33.77
CA GLU A 276 -20.57 13.31 33.18
C GLU A 276 -19.14 12.92 32.81
N ARG A 277 -18.55 13.65 31.86
CA ARG A 277 -17.11 13.57 31.60
C ARG A 277 -16.34 14.31 32.71
N SER A 278 -15.14 13.84 33.02
CA SER A 278 -14.27 14.48 34.01
C SER A 278 -13.86 15.89 33.61
N LEU A 279 -13.74 16.79 34.60
CA LEU A 279 -13.10 18.10 34.42
C LEU A 279 -11.59 17.99 34.20
N THR A 280 -10.98 16.87 34.58
CA THR A 280 -9.58 16.59 34.27
C THR A 280 -9.47 16.20 32.81
N THR A 281 -8.63 16.91 32.07
CA THR A 281 -8.44 16.69 30.64
C THR A 281 -7.09 16.04 30.34
N ALA A 282 -7.00 15.38 29.18
CA ALA A 282 -5.78 14.85 28.58
C ALA A 282 -5.58 15.44 27.19
N GLU A 283 -4.32 15.62 26.78
CA GLU A 283 -4.02 15.97 25.39
C GLU A 283 -4.14 14.73 24.51
N LEU A 284 -4.55 14.95 23.26
CA LEU A 284 -4.58 13.94 22.20
C LEU A 284 -3.83 14.55 21.01
N PRO A 285 -2.50 14.35 20.90
CA PRO A 285 -1.72 14.79 19.75
C PRO A 285 -2.04 13.92 18.54
N ILE A 286 -2.25 14.54 17.38
CA ILE A 286 -2.63 13.87 16.14
C ILE A 286 -1.82 14.43 14.97
N LYS A 287 -1.20 13.53 14.21
CA LYS A 287 -0.53 13.83 12.94
C LYS A 287 -1.25 13.15 11.79
N ILE A 288 -1.57 13.93 10.76
CA ILE A 288 -2.24 13.46 9.55
C ILE A 288 -1.31 13.68 8.36
N TYR A 289 -1.12 12.66 7.54
CA TYR A 289 -0.39 12.73 6.27
C TYR A 289 -1.35 12.41 5.13
N ALA A 290 -1.77 13.42 4.38
CA ALA A 290 -2.57 13.24 3.16
C ALA A 290 -1.64 13.26 1.94
N ARG A 291 -1.62 12.19 1.16
CA ARG A 291 -0.71 12.00 0.03
C ARG A 291 -1.46 11.92 -1.29
N LEU A 292 -0.97 12.68 -2.27
CA LEU A 292 -1.34 12.55 -3.67
C LEU A 292 -0.12 12.07 -4.46
N ASN A 293 -0.19 10.83 -4.94
CA ASN A 293 0.84 10.26 -5.78
C ASN A 293 0.58 10.61 -7.26
N GLN A 294 1.64 10.74 -8.05
CA GLN A 294 1.48 11.00 -9.49
C GLN A 294 0.75 9.85 -10.19
N GLY A 295 -0.21 10.17 -11.05
CA GLY A 295 -0.93 9.16 -11.83
C GLY A 295 -1.90 8.27 -11.04
N ILE A 296 -2.18 8.54 -9.76
CA ILE A 296 -3.09 7.74 -8.93
C ILE A 296 -4.31 8.60 -8.51
N PRO A 297 -5.55 8.21 -8.85
CA PRO A 297 -6.77 9.01 -8.62
C PRO A 297 -7.38 8.80 -7.22
N ARG A 298 -6.57 8.87 -6.17
CA ARG A 298 -7.06 8.80 -4.77
C ARG A 298 -6.12 9.53 -3.82
N VAL A 299 -6.65 9.90 -2.64
CA VAL A 299 -5.86 10.51 -1.56
C VAL A 299 -5.64 9.47 -0.48
N ASP A 300 -4.40 9.02 -0.32
CA ASP A 300 -4.02 8.10 0.76
C ASP A 300 -3.73 8.92 2.03
N VAL A 301 -4.36 8.57 3.15
CA VAL A 301 -4.30 9.31 4.42
C VAL A 301 -3.81 8.41 5.55
N ASP A 302 -2.69 8.77 6.17
CA ASP A 302 -2.26 8.18 7.43
C ASP A 302 -2.60 9.12 8.59
N ILE A 303 -3.12 8.56 9.67
CA ILE A 303 -3.43 9.29 10.90
C ILE A 303 -2.68 8.60 12.04
N THR A 304 -1.79 9.33 12.72
CA THR A 304 -1.12 8.84 13.93
C THR A 304 -1.60 9.65 15.12
N LEU A 305 -1.95 9.00 16.23
CA LEU A 305 -2.31 9.67 17.48
C LEU A 305 -1.71 8.95 18.68
N GLU A 306 -1.64 9.65 19.81
CA GLU A 306 -1.26 9.05 21.09
C GLU A 306 -2.43 9.19 22.09
N ASN A 307 -3.06 8.08 22.45
CA ASN A 307 -4.21 8.10 23.35
C ASN A 307 -3.79 8.12 24.83
N HIS A 308 -4.33 9.10 25.55
CA HIS A 308 -4.12 9.33 27.00
C HIS A 308 -5.42 9.42 27.80
N ALA A 309 -6.56 9.08 27.18
CA ALA A 309 -7.89 9.18 27.78
C ALA A 309 -8.64 7.83 27.77
N ASP A 310 -9.63 7.75 28.64
CA ASP A 310 -10.53 6.63 28.86
C ASP A 310 -11.95 6.97 28.39
N ASP A 311 -12.76 5.93 28.15
CA ASP A 311 -14.22 6.01 28.04
C ASP A 311 -14.70 7.02 26.96
N HIS A 312 -14.12 6.92 25.78
CA HIS A 312 -14.38 7.82 24.66
C HIS A 312 -14.33 7.09 23.32
N ARG A 313 -14.96 7.70 22.31
CA ARG A 313 -14.93 7.24 20.92
C ARG A 313 -14.49 8.39 20.02
N LEU A 314 -13.45 8.13 19.22
CA LEU A 314 -12.93 9.05 18.23
C LEU A 314 -13.32 8.56 16.83
N GLN A 315 -13.98 9.44 16.06
CA GLN A 315 -14.38 9.16 14.68
C GLN A 315 -13.81 10.20 13.71
N ALA A 316 -13.50 9.77 12.49
CA ALA A 316 -13.23 10.63 11.34
C ALA A 316 -14.51 10.82 10.52
N LEU A 317 -14.89 12.07 10.29
CA LEU A 317 -16.12 12.48 9.62
C LEU A 317 -15.85 13.00 8.21
N PHE A 318 -16.68 12.57 7.27
CA PHE A 318 -16.61 12.90 5.85
C PHE A 318 -18.01 13.35 5.38
N PRO A 319 -18.35 14.64 5.56
CA PRO A 319 -19.61 15.19 5.08
C PRO A 319 -19.64 15.21 3.54
N LEU A 320 -20.74 14.74 2.98
CA LEU A 320 -21.02 14.77 1.55
C LEU A 320 -21.84 16.02 1.23
N PRO A 321 -21.74 16.57 0.01
CA PRO A 321 -22.54 17.73 -0.40
C PRO A 321 -24.01 17.38 -0.71
N PHE A 322 -24.50 16.22 -0.27
CA PHE A 322 -25.85 15.74 -0.56
C PHE A 322 -26.34 14.71 0.47
N GLU A 323 -27.66 14.72 0.69
CA GLU A 323 -28.38 13.67 1.43
C GLU A 323 -28.41 12.33 0.70
N VAL A 324 -28.51 11.25 1.46
CA VAL A 324 -28.40 9.87 0.99
C VAL A 324 -29.37 8.94 1.72
N SER A 325 -30.00 8.02 0.98
CA SER A 325 -30.91 7.01 1.52
C SER A 325 -30.22 5.67 1.77
N ASP A 326 -29.13 5.40 1.06
CA ASP A 326 -28.44 4.12 1.03
C ASP A 326 -26.93 4.32 0.87
N ALA A 327 -26.17 3.35 1.37
CA ALA A 327 -24.72 3.26 1.19
C ALA A 327 -24.32 1.81 0.90
N TYR A 328 -23.16 1.65 0.26
CA TYR A 328 -22.61 0.37 -0.16
C TYR A 328 -21.39 0.02 0.69
N TYR A 329 -21.35 -1.19 1.23
CA TYR A 329 -20.33 -1.63 2.17
C TYR A 329 -19.65 -2.89 1.64
N ASP A 330 -18.33 -2.96 1.74
CA ASP A 330 -17.60 -4.20 1.46
C ASP A 330 -17.97 -5.27 2.48
N GLY A 331 -18.66 -6.32 2.03
CA GLY A 331 -19.16 -7.42 2.84
C GLY A 331 -18.43 -8.74 2.56
N HIS A 332 -18.99 -9.83 3.10
CA HIS A 332 -18.46 -11.17 2.87
C HIS A 332 -18.93 -11.68 1.50
N TYR A 333 -18.04 -11.59 0.50
CA TYR A 333 -18.33 -12.00 -0.89
C TYR A 333 -19.45 -11.20 -1.58
N GLU A 334 -19.78 -10.00 -1.09
CA GLU A 334 -20.84 -9.15 -1.64
C GLU A 334 -20.51 -7.68 -1.38
N ILE A 335 -21.01 -6.78 -2.21
CA ILE A 335 -21.11 -5.35 -1.88
C ILE A 335 -22.51 -5.13 -1.31
N VAL A 336 -22.62 -5.00 0.01
CA VAL A 336 -23.89 -4.94 0.72
C VAL A 336 -24.45 -3.52 0.63
N GLN A 337 -25.66 -3.37 0.10
CA GLN A 337 -26.41 -2.12 0.16
C GLN A 337 -27.21 -2.06 1.47
N ARG A 338 -27.07 -0.96 2.24
CA ARG A 338 -27.86 -0.73 3.46
C ARG A 338 -28.48 0.65 3.44
N SER A 339 -29.70 0.76 3.98
CA SER A 339 -30.34 2.05 4.20
C SER A 339 -29.60 2.84 5.28
N THR A 340 -29.57 4.17 5.14
CA THR A 340 -29.05 5.12 6.14
C THR A 340 -30.06 5.45 7.24
N LYS A 341 -31.33 5.06 7.06
CA LYS A 341 -32.38 5.25 8.06
C LYS A 341 -32.42 4.08 9.02
N LEU A 342 -32.44 4.39 10.31
CA LEU A 342 -32.71 3.39 11.33
C LEU A 342 -34.18 2.95 11.28
N PRO A 343 -34.46 1.67 11.59
CA PRO A 343 -35.83 1.20 11.79
C PRO A 343 -36.49 1.89 12.99
N GLU A 344 -37.83 1.89 13.01
CA GLU A 344 -38.59 2.35 14.17
C GLU A 344 -38.29 1.46 15.38
N ILE A 345 -38.06 2.07 16.55
CA ILE A 345 -37.74 1.34 17.77
C ILE A 345 -39.01 0.68 18.30
N GLU A 346 -38.99 -0.65 18.41
CA GLU A 346 -40.06 -1.42 19.04
C GLU A 346 -39.75 -1.65 20.53
N SER A 347 -40.79 -1.67 21.36
CA SER A 347 -40.65 -1.67 22.82
C SER A 347 -39.99 -2.93 23.40
N ASP A 348 -40.04 -4.05 22.68
CA ASP A 348 -39.54 -5.36 23.07
C ASP A 348 -38.08 -5.60 22.69
N TRP A 349 -37.45 -4.69 21.94
CA TRP A 349 -36.04 -4.81 21.57
C TRP A 349 -35.15 -4.79 22.80
N ILE A 350 -34.18 -5.72 22.82
CA ILE A 350 -33.16 -5.80 23.87
C ILE A 350 -32.05 -4.78 23.63
N GLU A 351 -31.68 -4.56 22.37
CA GLU A 351 -30.66 -3.61 21.94
C GLU A 351 -31.28 -2.63 20.94
N LEU A 352 -30.98 -1.34 21.08
CA LEU A 352 -31.47 -0.31 20.16
C LEU A 352 -30.75 -0.43 18.81
N PRO A 353 -31.42 -0.08 17.68
CA PRO A 353 -30.75 -0.05 16.40
C PRO A 353 -29.59 0.95 16.43
N SER A 354 -28.43 0.52 15.92
CA SER A 354 -27.24 1.36 15.74
C SER A 354 -27.05 1.64 14.26
N ILE A 355 -26.58 2.87 13.97
CA ILE A 355 -26.27 3.31 12.60
C ILE A 355 -24.88 2.86 12.17
N GLU A 356 -24.04 2.52 13.15
CA GLU A 356 -22.76 1.89 12.97
C GLU A 356 -22.95 0.44 12.51
N VAL A 357 -22.31 0.10 11.39
CA VAL A 357 -22.42 -1.21 10.75
C VAL A 357 -21.04 -1.78 10.44
N PRO A 358 -20.91 -3.12 10.40
CA PRO A 358 -19.63 -3.74 10.07
C PRO A 358 -19.29 -3.50 8.60
N VAL A 359 -18.02 -3.19 8.36
CA VAL A 359 -17.44 -3.06 7.02
C VAL A 359 -16.12 -3.82 6.94
N ARG A 360 -15.82 -4.40 5.78
CA ARG A 360 -14.48 -4.90 5.50
C ARG A 360 -13.59 -3.74 5.08
N ASN A 361 -13.40 -3.49 3.79
CA ASN A 361 -12.30 -2.64 3.34
C ASN A 361 -12.75 -1.25 2.87
N PHE A 362 -14.03 -1.05 2.54
CA PHE A 362 -14.53 0.25 2.10
C PHE A 362 -16.02 0.46 2.37
N VAL A 363 -16.40 1.73 2.47
CA VAL A 363 -17.77 2.21 2.31
C VAL A 363 -17.82 3.13 1.09
N ALA A 364 -18.88 3.04 0.31
CA ALA A 364 -19.08 3.85 -0.90
C ALA A 364 -20.48 4.45 -0.93
N ILE A 365 -20.53 5.73 -1.30
CA ILE A 365 -21.75 6.51 -1.32
C ILE A 365 -21.77 7.34 -2.60
N SER A 366 -22.90 7.33 -3.31
CA SER A 366 -23.06 8.11 -4.54
C SER A 366 -24.45 8.66 -4.70
N LYS A 367 -24.55 9.87 -5.27
CA LYS A 367 -25.78 10.45 -5.79
C LYS A 367 -25.61 10.76 -7.28
N GLY A 368 -26.22 9.93 -8.12
CA GLY A 368 -26.01 9.97 -9.56
C GLY A 368 -24.54 9.72 -9.90
N LYS A 369 -23.90 10.71 -10.50
CA LYS A 369 -22.49 10.67 -10.92
C LYS A 369 -21.49 11.10 -9.85
N ASN A 370 -21.95 11.63 -8.71
CA ASN A 370 -21.04 12.12 -7.68
C ASN A 370 -20.92 11.08 -6.59
N GLY A 371 -19.76 10.43 -6.48
CA GLY A 371 -19.49 9.41 -5.48
C GLY A 371 -18.21 9.66 -4.70
N LEU A 372 -18.21 9.26 -3.43
CA LEU A 372 -17.02 9.16 -2.59
C LEU A 372 -16.98 7.77 -1.97
N MET A 373 -15.89 7.06 -2.21
CA MET A 373 -15.56 5.83 -1.52
C MET A 373 -14.46 6.12 -0.51
N ILE A 374 -14.61 5.57 0.70
CA ILE A 374 -13.60 5.64 1.73
C ILE A 374 -13.16 4.21 2.03
N ALA A 375 -11.92 3.90 1.66
CA ALA A 375 -11.28 2.63 1.98
C ALA A 375 -10.49 2.76 3.29
N SER A 376 -10.40 1.69 4.07
CA SER A 376 -9.67 1.65 5.34
C SER A 376 -8.91 0.32 5.49
N ARG A 377 -7.80 0.34 6.23
CA ARG A 377 -7.11 -0.89 6.66
C ARG A 377 -7.41 -1.17 8.12
N GLY A 378 -8.17 -2.23 8.39
CA GLY A 378 -8.42 -2.70 9.76
C GLY A 378 -9.53 -1.98 10.52
N LEU A 379 -10.10 -0.89 9.99
CA LEU A 379 -11.22 -0.18 10.62
C LEU A 379 -12.55 -0.76 10.16
N ARG A 380 -13.24 -1.44 11.07
CA ARG A 380 -14.40 -2.29 10.75
C ARG A 380 -15.76 -1.72 11.16
N GLU A 381 -15.79 -0.53 11.75
CA GLU A 381 -17.02 0.14 12.18
C GLU A 381 -17.17 1.48 11.44
N VAL A 382 -18.31 1.63 10.77
CA VAL A 382 -18.63 2.83 9.97
C VAL A 382 -20.12 3.14 10.09
N SER A 383 -20.49 4.41 10.04
CA SER A 383 -21.88 4.84 9.91
C SER A 383 -22.04 5.82 8.76
N VAL A 384 -23.21 5.82 8.12
CA VAL A 384 -23.61 6.83 7.14
C VAL A 384 -24.95 7.39 7.54
N SER A 385 -24.99 8.67 7.88
CA SER A 385 -26.21 9.36 8.28
C SER A 385 -27.04 9.83 7.07
N PRO A 386 -28.37 10.00 7.20
CA PRO A 386 -29.22 10.46 6.10
C PRO A 386 -28.85 11.83 5.53
N ASP A 387 -28.28 12.72 6.35
CA ASP A 387 -27.74 14.03 5.95
C ASP A 387 -26.39 13.94 5.21
N GLY A 388 -25.86 12.72 5.00
CA GLY A 388 -24.69 12.47 4.17
C GLY A 388 -23.36 12.58 4.91
N VAL A 389 -23.31 12.31 6.22
CA VAL A 389 -22.04 12.24 6.95
C VAL A 389 -21.60 10.79 7.09
N VAL A 390 -20.48 10.46 6.45
CA VAL A 390 -19.80 9.17 6.67
C VAL A 390 -18.90 9.33 7.88
N SER A 391 -19.01 8.43 8.85
CA SER A 391 -18.19 8.44 10.07
C SER A 391 -17.46 7.11 10.20
N ILE A 392 -16.13 7.15 10.25
CA ILE A 392 -15.29 5.97 10.48
C ILE A 392 -14.76 6.02 11.89
N THR A 393 -15.04 4.98 12.69
CA THR A 393 -14.49 4.88 14.04
C THR A 393 -13.01 4.54 13.96
N LEU A 394 -12.17 5.46 14.48
CA LEU A 394 -10.73 5.26 14.59
C LEU A 394 -10.39 4.52 15.88
N LEU A 395 -10.96 5.01 17.00
CA LEU A 395 -10.69 4.49 18.33
C LEU A 395 -11.98 4.43 19.14
N ARG A 396 -12.16 3.36 19.92
CA ARG A 396 -13.22 3.23 20.92
C ARG A 396 -12.63 2.64 22.19
N CYS A 397 -12.71 3.39 23.27
CA CYS A 397 -12.06 3.11 24.54
C CYS A 397 -13.13 2.76 25.58
N PHE A 398 -12.99 1.58 26.21
CA PHE A 398 -13.92 1.11 27.24
C PHE A 398 -13.18 0.32 28.34
N GLY A 399 -13.70 0.40 29.56
CA GLY A 399 -13.09 -0.27 30.72
C GLY A 399 -13.70 -1.63 31.11
N TRP A 400 -14.73 -2.12 30.41
CA TRP A 400 -15.51 -3.29 30.85
C TRP A 400 -15.86 -4.25 29.71
N LEU A 401 -15.85 -5.55 30.01
CA LEU A 401 -16.33 -6.59 29.09
C LEU A 401 -17.81 -6.42 28.82
N SER A 402 -18.63 -6.38 29.87
CA SER A 402 -20.07 -6.13 29.75
C SER A 402 -20.58 -5.26 30.88
N ARG A 403 -21.61 -4.47 30.58
CA ARG A 403 -22.32 -3.60 31.51
C ARG A 403 -23.83 -3.81 31.39
N ALA A 404 -24.53 -3.56 32.50
CA ALA A 404 -25.99 -3.68 32.59
C ALA A 404 -26.72 -2.34 32.72
N ASP A 405 -25.97 -1.24 32.86
CA ASP A 405 -26.46 0.13 33.05
C ASP A 405 -26.44 0.97 31.75
N LEU A 406 -26.54 0.31 30.59
CA LEU A 406 -26.49 0.98 29.28
C LEU A 406 -27.88 1.48 28.87
N ALA A 407 -27.95 2.67 28.25
CA ALA A 407 -29.20 3.12 27.61
C ALA A 407 -29.46 2.42 26.27
N THR A 408 -28.41 1.94 25.61
CA THR A 408 -28.49 1.30 24.29
C THR A 408 -28.87 -0.18 24.35
N ARG A 409 -28.79 -0.82 25.52
CA ARG A 409 -29.08 -2.25 25.68
C ARG A 409 -29.64 -2.57 27.06
N LYS A 410 -30.72 -3.35 27.12
CA LYS A 410 -31.34 -3.86 28.35
C LYS A 410 -30.52 -5.04 28.91
N GLY A 411 -30.15 -4.97 30.19
CA GLY A 411 -29.39 -6.04 30.86
C GLY A 411 -27.92 -6.08 30.43
N GLY A 412 -27.22 -7.19 30.69
CA GLY A 412 -25.82 -7.42 30.29
C GLY A 412 -25.70 -8.41 29.12
N ALA A 413 -24.65 -8.27 28.31
CA ALA A 413 -24.31 -9.20 27.21
C ALA A 413 -23.38 -10.33 27.69
N GLY A 414 -22.80 -10.20 28.88
CA GLY A 414 -21.91 -11.18 29.47
C GLY A 414 -21.52 -10.84 30.91
N PRO A 415 -20.46 -11.48 31.45
CA PRO A 415 -19.93 -11.19 32.77
C PRO A 415 -19.50 -9.72 32.90
N GLN A 416 -19.82 -9.10 34.03
CA GLN A 416 -19.41 -7.72 34.33
C GLN A 416 -17.98 -7.72 34.88
N LEU A 417 -17.01 -7.89 33.98
CA LEU A 417 -15.58 -7.95 34.31
C LEU A 417 -14.85 -6.68 33.82
N PRO A 418 -13.94 -6.12 34.63
CA PRO A 418 -13.09 -5.02 34.20
C PRO A 418 -12.11 -5.49 33.13
N THR A 419 -11.94 -4.68 32.09
CA THR A 419 -11.03 -4.90 30.96
C THR A 419 -10.19 -3.63 30.74
N PRO A 420 -9.24 -3.30 31.64
CA PRO A 420 -8.48 -2.04 31.57
C PRO A 420 -7.71 -1.86 30.25
N GLY A 421 -7.30 -2.96 29.61
CA GLY A 421 -6.66 -2.90 28.28
C GLY A 421 -7.59 -2.41 27.14
N GLY A 422 -8.90 -2.39 27.35
CA GLY A 422 -9.89 -1.86 26.40
C GLY A 422 -9.85 -0.33 26.27
N GLN A 423 -9.11 0.37 27.14
CA GLN A 423 -8.89 1.81 27.00
C GLN A 423 -7.84 2.16 25.94
N VAL A 424 -7.10 1.16 25.44
CA VAL A 424 -6.20 1.28 24.27
C VAL A 424 -5.31 2.53 24.32
N HIS A 425 -4.62 2.75 25.44
CA HIS A 425 -3.64 3.84 25.59
C HIS A 425 -2.40 3.64 24.69
N GLY A 426 -1.72 4.73 24.36
CA GLY A 426 -0.48 4.74 23.59
C GLY A 426 -0.68 5.13 22.12
N GLU A 427 0.35 4.87 21.31
CA GLU A 427 0.39 5.27 19.90
C GLU A 427 -0.46 4.35 19.01
N HIS A 428 -1.26 4.95 18.13
CA HIS A 428 -2.05 4.27 17.11
C HIS A 428 -1.84 4.89 15.74
N THR A 429 -1.82 4.06 14.71
CA THR A 429 -1.78 4.50 13.31
C THR A 429 -2.96 3.91 12.55
N PHE A 430 -3.65 4.77 11.79
CA PHE A 430 -4.79 4.43 10.95
C PHE A 430 -4.51 4.80 9.51
N HIS A 431 -5.00 3.97 8.59
CA HIS A 431 -4.81 4.17 7.16
C HIS A 431 -6.16 4.23 6.46
N LEU A 432 -6.40 5.32 5.75
CA LEU A 432 -7.58 5.57 4.94
C LEU A 432 -7.17 5.91 3.50
N SER A 433 -8.09 5.73 2.56
CA SER A 433 -7.97 6.25 1.20
C SER A 433 -9.29 6.85 0.75
N LEU A 434 -9.25 8.10 0.28
CA LEU A 434 -10.40 8.85 -0.20
C LEU A 434 -10.43 8.80 -1.73
N ILE A 435 -11.48 8.18 -2.28
CA ILE A 435 -11.59 7.83 -3.70
C ILE A 435 -12.87 8.48 -4.24
N PRO A 436 -12.79 9.70 -4.80
CA PRO A 436 -13.85 10.25 -5.63
C PRO A 436 -14.11 9.34 -6.83
N TYR A 437 -15.37 9.10 -7.17
CA TYR A 437 -15.72 8.27 -8.31
C TYR A 437 -17.00 8.74 -9.01
N ASN A 438 -17.09 8.45 -10.30
CA ASN A 438 -18.12 9.01 -11.18
C ASN A 438 -19.35 8.09 -11.35
N GLY A 439 -19.79 7.44 -10.27
CA GLY A 439 -20.88 6.45 -10.29
C GLY A 439 -20.48 5.02 -10.69
N ASP A 440 -19.26 4.79 -11.17
CA ASP A 440 -18.71 3.45 -11.38
C ASP A 440 -18.12 2.88 -10.08
N LEU A 441 -18.95 2.11 -9.37
CA LEU A 441 -18.58 1.52 -8.09
C LEU A 441 -17.49 0.45 -8.21
N LEU A 442 -17.43 -0.29 -9.32
CA LEU A 442 -16.45 -1.35 -9.52
C LEU A 442 -15.07 -0.77 -9.81
N GLN A 443 -14.99 0.29 -10.61
CA GLN A 443 -13.75 1.02 -10.82
C GLN A 443 -13.20 1.60 -9.50
N ALA A 444 -14.06 2.24 -8.69
CA ALA A 444 -13.67 2.75 -7.38
C ALA A 444 -13.17 1.64 -6.45
N ARG A 445 -13.82 0.47 -6.50
CA ARG A 445 -13.42 -0.71 -5.73
C ARG A 445 -12.02 -1.19 -6.10
N HIS A 446 -11.63 -1.19 -7.37
CA HIS A 446 -10.26 -1.58 -7.76
C HIS A 446 -9.21 -0.67 -7.10
N LEU A 447 -9.50 0.63 -6.96
CA LEU A 447 -8.62 1.56 -6.24
C LEU A 447 -8.56 1.26 -4.74
N ALA A 448 -9.67 0.84 -4.14
CA ALA A 448 -9.72 0.40 -2.75
C ALA A 448 -8.97 -0.92 -2.53
N GLU A 449 -9.07 -1.89 -3.45
CA GLU A 449 -8.31 -3.15 -3.43
C GLU A 449 -6.81 -2.89 -3.58
N ALA A 450 -6.41 -2.03 -4.54
CA ALA A 450 -5.04 -1.58 -4.71
C ALA A 450 -4.50 -0.81 -3.48
N PHE A 451 -5.38 -0.20 -2.68
CA PHE A 451 -5.02 0.37 -1.39
C PHE A 451 -4.85 -0.70 -0.30
N GLN A 452 -5.54 -1.85 -0.35
CA GLN A 452 -5.32 -2.93 0.62
C GLN A 452 -4.00 -3.65 0.39
N THR A 453 -3.65 -3.89 -0.88
CA THR A 453 -2.45 -4.64 -1.26
C THR A 453 -1.60 -3.85 -2.25
N SER A 454 -0.54 -3.25 -1.71
CA SER A 454 0.47 -2.50 -2.47
C SER A 454 1.20 -3.38 -3.47
N LEU A 455 1.70 -2.76 -4.54
CA LEU A 455 2.61 -3.42 -5.48
C LEU A 455 3.89 -3.81 -4.75
N ARG A 456 4.47 -4.95 -5.11
CA ARG A 456 5.68 -5.48 -4.46
C ARG A 456 6.83 -5.54 -5.44
N GLY A 457 7.90 -4.82 -5.14
CA GLY A 457 9.14 -4.88 -5.90
C GLY A 457 10.13 -5.90 -5.35
N ILE A 458 10.78 -6.65 -6.25
CA ILE A 458 11.83 -7.62 -5.94
C ILE A 458 13.00 -7.40 -6.91
N GLY A 459 14.20 -7.16 -6.38
CA GLY A 459 15.42 -7.06 -7.18
C GLY A 459 15.86 -8.41 -7.74
N THR A 460 16.45 -8.39 -8.93
CA THR A 460 17.09 -9.55 -9.55
C THR A 460 18.26 -9.12 -10.43
N SER A 461 19.19 -10.02 -10.68
CA SER A 461 20.25 -9.81 -11.68
C SER A 461 19.65 -9.84 -13.09
N LEU A 462 20.42 -9.38 -14.07
CA LEU A 462 20.07 -9.54 -15.48
C LEU A 462 20.36 -10.99 -15.92
N HIS A 463 19.45 -11.56 -16.70
CA HIS A 463 19.58 -12.89 -17.28
C HIS A 463 18.57 -13.12 -18.42
N SER A 464 18.92 -14.03 -19.32
CA SER A 464 17.96 -14.60 -20.26
C SER A 464 16.92 -15.45 -19.52
N GLY A 465 15.76 -15.68 -20.13
CA GLY A 465 14.74 -16.54 -19.54
C GLY A 465 13.49 -16.64 -20.40
N VAL A 466 12.62 -17.58 -20.06
CA VAL A 466 11.44 -17.91 -20.89
C VAL A 466 10.24 -16.98 -20.67
N LEU A 467 10.25 -16.21 -19.58
CA LEU A 467 9.15 -15.29 -19.24
C LEU A 467 9.37 -13.91 -19.87
N PRO A 468 8.33 -13.25 -20.40
CA PRO A 468 8.44 -11.88 -20.91
C PRO A 468 8.71 -10.89 -19.76
N THR A 469 9.10 -9.66 -20.09
CA THR A 469 9.31 -8.57 -19.12
C THR A 469 8.01 -8.05 -18.48
N SER A 470 6.85 -8.35 -19.06
CA SER A 470 5.55 -7.98 -18.53
C SER A 470 4.51 -9.04 -18.89
N ALA A 471 3.73 -9.50 -17.92
CA ALA A 471 2.64 -10.45 -18.14
C ALA A 471 1.67 -10.54 -16.95
N SER A 472 0.43 -10.92 -17.22
CA SER A 472 -0.50 -11.46 -16.21
C SER A 472 -0.28 -12.95 -16.04
N LEU A 473 -0.17 -13.43 -14.79
CA LEU A 473 -0.02 -14.87 -14.53
C LEU A 473 -1.37 -15.59 -14.63
N ILE A 474 -2.44 -14.94 -14.16
CA ILE A 474 -3.83 -15.38 -14.25
C ILE A 474 -4.69 -14.16 -14.54
N SER A 475 -5.62 -14.27 -15.48
CA SER A 475 -6.56 -13.20 -15.81
C SER A 475 -7.99 -13.71 -15.81
N VAL A 476 -8.92 -12.84 -15.39
CA VAL A 476 -10.35 -13.02 -15.56
C VAL A 476 -10.88 -11.78 -16.25
N ASP A 477 -11.57 -11.93 -17.38
CA ASP A 477 -11.93 -10.82 -18.25
C ASP A 477 -13.24 -10.12 -17.86
N HIS A 478 -13.45 -9.87 -16.55
CA HIS A 478 -14.63 -9.14 -16.10
C HIS A 478 -14.49 -8.49 -14.71
N ASP A 479 -14.70 -7.17 -14.63
CA ASP A 479 -14.52 -6.35 -13.41
C ASP A 479 -15.43 -6.74 -12.23
N ALA A 480 -16.66 -7.18 -12.52
CA ALA A 480 -17.59 -7.67 -11.50
C ALA A 480 -17.18 -9.01 -10.87
N PHE A 481 -16.20 -9.74 -11.42
CA PHE A 481 -15.69 -10.96 -10.79
C PHE A 481 -14.52 -10.62 -9.86
N SER A 482 -14.76 -10.67 -8.54
CA SER A 482 -13.69 -10.47 -7.58
C SER A 482 -13.00 -11.78 -7.25
N LEU A 483 -11.70 -11.85 -7.58
CA LEU A 483 -10.86 -12.94 -7.16
C LEU A 483 -10.44 -12.79 -5.70
N THR A 484 -10.65 -13.85 -4.92
CA THR A 484 -10.42 -13.86 -3.46
C THR A 484 -9.34 -14.83 -3.03
N SER A 485 -8.95 -15.78 -3.89
CA SER A 485 -7.87 -16.73 -3.60
C SER A 485 -7.25 -17.27 -4.88
N VAL A 486 -5.92 -17.29 -4.90
CA VAL A 486 -5.07 -18.12 -5.77
C VAL A 486 -4.14 -18.89 -4.85
N LYS A 487 -4.18 -20.22 -4.88
CA LYS A 487 -3.29 -21.04 -4.05
C LYS A 487 -2.99 -22.39 -4.70
N THR A 488 -1.98 -23.10 -4.23
CA THR A 488 -1.78 -24.51 -4.59
C THR A 488 -2.95 -25.36 -4.06
N SER A 489 -3.36 -26.36 -4.83
CA SER A 489 -4.35 -27.35 -4.38
C SER A 489 -3.81 -28.20 -3.21
N LYS A 490 -4.72 -28.77 -2.41
CA LYS A 490 -4.40 -29.59 -1.24
C LYS A 490 -3.56 -30.81 -1.58
N ASN A 491 -3.74 -31.37 -2.79
CA ASN A 491 -2.97 -32.52 -3.27
C ASN A 491 -1.63 -32.12 -3.93
N GLY A 492 -1.29 -30.83 -3.97
CA GLY A 492 -0.05 -30.31 -4.56
C GLY A 492 -0.04 -30.30 -6.09
N LYS A 493 -1.12 -30.71 -6.75
CA LYS A 493 -1.22 -30.81 -8.22
C LYS A 493 -2.13 -29.69 -8.73
N GLY A 494 -1.53 -28.63 -9.25
CA GLY A 494 -2.27 -27.49 -9.84
C GLY A 494 -2.64 -26.40 -8.85
N LEU A 495 -3.49 -25.48 -9.29
CA LEU A 495 -3.91 -24.29 -8.57
C LEU A 495 -5.41 -24.30 -8.28
N ILE A 496 -5.78 -23.72 -7.15
CA ILE A 496 -7.15 -23.37 -6.79
C ILE A 496 -7.33 -21.88 -7.01
N LEU A 497 -8.31 -21.54 -7.83
CA LEU A 497 -8.78 -20.19 -8.12
C LEU A 497 -10.16 -20.02 -7.50
N ARG A 498 -10.39 -18.97 -6.70
CA ARG A 498 -11.72 -18.68 -6.14
C ARG A 498 -12.08 -17.23 -6.29
N GLY A 499 -13.28 -16.97 -6.76
CA GLY A 499 -13.84 -15.63 -6.79
C GLY A 499 -15.35 -15.62 -6.67
N VAL A 500 -15.92 -14.43 -6.75
CA VAL A 500 -17.36 -14.20 -6.65
C VAL A 500 -17.83 -13.23 -7.71
N ASN A 501 -18.99 -13.49 -8.30
CA ASN A 501 -19.72 -12.51 -9.09
C ASN A 501 -20.39 -11.50 -8.17
N LEU A 502 -19.92 -10.25 -8.15
CA LEU A 502 -20.45 -9.20 -7.29
C LEU A 502 -21.71 -8.52 -7.83
N SER A 503 -22.13 -8.88 -9.03
CA SER A 503 -23.27 -8.26 -9.70
C SER A 503 -24.58 -9.00 -9.43
N HIS A 504 -25.70 -8.31 -9.65
CA HIS A 504 -27.04 -8.88 -9.60
C HIS A 504 -27.44 -9.58 -10.92
N GLN A 505 -26.50 -9.79 -11.84
CA GLN A 505 -26.75 -10.38 -13.16
C GLN A 505 -25.80 -11.55 -13.41
N PRO A 506 -26.21 -12.56 -14.20
CA PRO A 506 -25.28 -13.60 -14.64
C PRO A 506 -24.11 -13.01 -15.40
N LEU A 507 -22.92 -13.53 -15.13
CA LEU A 507 -21.67 -13.08 -15.70
C LEU A 507 -21.17 -14.09 -16.72
N GLN A 508 -20.83 -13.61 -17.92
CA GLN A 508 -20.04 -14.40 -18.88
C GLN A 508 -18.63 -13.86 -18.90
N THR A 509 -17.67 -14.74 -18.59
CA THR A 509 -16.24 -14.39 -18.52
C THR A 509 -15.41 -15.61 -18.90
N ALA A 510 -14.09 -15.50 -18.90
CA ALA A 510 -13.19 -16.62 -18.97
C ALA A 510 -11.94 -16.39 -18.13
N VAL A 511 -11.37 -17.51 -17.69
CA VAL A 511 -10.06 -17.55 -17.06
C VAL A 511 -9.01 -17.86 -18.12
N THR A 512 -7.92 -17.10 -18.11
CA THR A 512 -6.70 -17.39 -18.85
C THR A 512 -5.50 -17.37 -17.91
N SER A 513 -4.40 -17.98 -18.33
CA SER A 513 -3.16 -18.02 -17.55
C SER A 513 -1.96 -17.97 -18.49
N LEU A 514 -0.83 -17.43 -18.01
CA LEU A 514 0.41 -17.39 -18.76
C LEU A 514 0.95 -18.81 -19.02
N PRO A 515 1.15 -19.67 -18.00
CA PRO A 515 1.26 -21.10 -18.23
C PRO A 515 -0.04 -21.67 -18.84
N PRO A 516 0.01 -22.45 -19.93
CA PRO A 516 -1.19 -22.99 -20.56
C PRO A 516 -2.01 -23.87 -19.62
N ILE A 517 -3.33 -23.68 -19.62
CA ILE A 517 -4.28 -24.51 -18.86
C ILE A 517 -4.48 -25.85 -19.62
N GLN A 518 -4.18 -26.96 -18.95
CA GLN A 518 -4.32 -28.33 -19.48
C GLN A 518 -5.64 -28.99 -19.08
N SER A 519 -6.12 -28.73 -17.86
CA SER A 519 -7.45 -29.16 -17.40
C SER A 519 -7.98 -28.16 -16.39
N ALA A 520 -9.31 -28.03 -16.35
CA ALA A 520 -10.02 -27.14 -15.46
C ALA A 520 -11.27 -27.84 -14.96
N SER A 521 -11.49 -27.83 -13.64
CA SER A 521 -12.71 -28.38 -13.04
C SER A 521 -13.32 -27.40 -12.06
N LYS A 522 -14.66 -27.37 -12.01
CA LYS A 522 -15.39 -26.68 -10.95
C LYS A 522 -15.34 -27.57 -9.70
N VAL A 523 -14.99 -26.97 -8.58
CA VAL A 523 -14.86 -27.67 -7.30
C VAL A 523 -15.62 -26.94 -6.20
N ARG A 524 -15.95 -27.65 -5.12
CA ARG A 524 -16.48 -27.05 -3.89
C ARG A 524 -15.38 -26.28 -3.17
N MET A 525 -15.77 -25.55 -2.12
CA MET A 525 -14.82 -24.81 -1.29
C MET A 525 -13.75 -25.69 -0.62
N ASP A 526 -14.05 -26.98 -0.41
CA ASP A 526 -13.13 -27.99 0.13
C ASP A 526 -12.32 -28.74 -0.95
N GLU A 527 -12.36 -28.24 -2.20
CA GLU A 527 -11.71 -28.80 -3.39
C GLU A 527 -12.32 -30.12 -3.91
N THR A 528 -13.48 -30.54 -3.38
CA THR A 528 -14.22 -31.67 -3.94
C THR A 528 -14.72 -31.35 -5.34
N LYS A 529 -14.33 -32.16 -6.33
CA LYS A 529 -14.73 -31.98 -7.73
C LYS A 529 -16.24 -32.08 -7.93
N ILE A 530 -16.78 -31.15 -8.73
CA ILE A 530 -18.19 -31.10 -9.15
C ILE A 530 -18.30 -31.55 -10.60
N GLU A 531 -17.62 -30.85 -11.51
CA GLU A 531 -17.66 -31.10 -12.96
C GLU A 531 -16.34 -30.69 -13.62
N GLU A 532 -16.03 -31.31 -14.76
CA GLU A 532 -14.97 -30.83 -15.66
C GLU A 532 -15.50 -29.68 -16.51
N LEU A 533 -14.64 -28.71 -16.79
CA LEU A 533 -14.93 -27.59 -17.67
C LEU A 533 -14.22 -27.78 -19.01
N GLU A 534 -14.88 -27.36 -20.08
CA GLU A 534 -14.27 -27.37 -21.40
C GLU A 534 -13.19 -26.28 -21.50
N ILE A 535 -12.10 -26.61 -22.19
CA ILE A 535 -11.04 -25.67 -22.53
C ILE A 535 -11.16 -25.34 -24.01
N GLN A 536 -11.28 -24.05 -24.31
CA GLN A 536 -11.37 -23.54 -25.68
C GLN A 536 -9.97 -23.26 -26.26
N GLU A 537 -9.94 -22.76 -27.50
CA GLU A 537 -8.71 -22.28 -28.13
C GLU A 537 -7.94 -21.31 -27.22
N ASN A 538 -6.61 -21.30 -27.34
CA ASN A 538 -5.69 -20.50 -26.51
C ASN A 538 -5.76 -20.83 -25.01
N HIS A 539 -6.15 -22.06 -24.64
CA HIS A 539 -6.20 -22.52 -23.25
C HIS A 539 -7.13 -21.69 -22.34
N ARG A 540 -8.20 -21.15 -22.94
CA ARG A 540 -9.18 -20.30 -22.26
C ARG A 540 -10.29 -21.16 -21.64
N VAL A 541 -10.65 -20.89 -20.38
CA VAL A 541 -11.73 -21.59 -19.68
C VAL A 541 -12.94 -20.66 -19.59
N PRO A 542 -13.95 -20.80 -20.47
CA PRO A 542 -15.16 -19.99 -20.41
C PRO A 542 -15.98 -20.32 -19.16
N LEU A 543 -16.60 -19.31 -18.57
CA LEU A 543 -17.37 -19.41 -17.34
C LEU A 543 -18.69 -18.64 -17.50
N LEU A 544 -19.77 -19.29 -17.09
CA LEU A 544 -21.03 -18.64 -16.75
C LEU A 544 -21.17 -18.69 -15.22
N ILE A 545 -21.27 -17.52 -14.60
CA ILE A 545 -21.28 -17.38 -13.14
C ILE A 545 -22.57 -16.69 -12.73
N GLU A 546 -23.39 -17.36 -11.94
CA GLU A 546 -24.68 -16.82 -11.51
C GLU A 546 -24.50 -15.59 -10.59
N PRO A 547 -25.52 -14.72 -10.44
CA PRO A 547 -25.46 -13.59 -9.52
C PRO A 547 -25.04 -14.02 -8.11
N HIS A 548 -24.06 -13.36 -7.53
CA HIS A 548 -23.54 -13.64 -6.18
C HIS A 548 -22.96 -15.06 -5.98
N GLU A 549 -22.73 -15.81 -7.06
CA GLU A 549 -22.13 -17.14 -6.97
C GLU A 549 -20.65 -17.04 -6.61
N ILE A 550 -20.25 -17.80 -5.57
CA ILE A 550 -18.85 -18.05 -5.25
C ILE A 550 -18.37 -19.25 -6.05
N LEU A 551 -17.57 -18.99 -7.07
CA LEU A 551 -16.99 -20.01 -7.94
C LEU A 551 -15.60 -20.42 -7.41
N THR A 552 -15.35 -21.73 -7.35
CA THR A 552 -14.00 -22.28 -7.13
C THR A 552 -13.62 -23.21 -8.27
N LEU A 553 -12.43 -23.00 -8.83
CA LEU A 553 -11.85 -23.78 -9.92
C LEU A 553 -10.58 -24.47 -9.47
N HIS A 554 -10.36 -25.68 -9.95
CA HIS A 554 -9.08 -26.38 -9.88
C HIS A 554 -8.48 -26.44 -11.29
N LEU A 555 -7.30 -25.84 -11.46
CA LEU A 555 -6.60 -25.71 -12.73
C LEU A 555 -5.30 -26.51 -12.71
N ILE A 556 -5.06 -27.33 -13.73
CA ILE A 556 -3.75 -27.96 -13.98
C ILE A 556 -3.08 -27.18 -15.11
N LEU A 557 -1.87 -26.69 -14.85
CA LEU A 557 -1.10 -25.87 -15.79
C LEU A 557 0.10 -26.67 -16.34
N SER A 558 0.43 -26.47 -17.61
CA SER A 558 1.68 -26.97 -18.19
C SER A 558 2.84 -25.99 -17.95
N PRO A 559 4.10 -26.48 -17.90
CA PRO A 559 5.26 -25.60 -17.93
C PRO A 559 5.27 -24.69 -19.16
N ILE A 560 5.81 -23.48 -19.00
CA ILE A 560 6.12 -22.60 -20.13
C ILE A 560 7.38 -23.14 -20.79
N VAL A 561 7.29 -23.47 -22.08
CA VAL A 561 8.43 -23.93 -22.89
C VAL A 561 8.94 -22.72 -23.67
N GLY A 562 10.23 -22.41 -23.51
CA GLY A 562 10.90 -21.28 -24.18
C GLY A 562 11.28 -21.55 -25.62
#